data_AF-A0A2U0DGE3-F1
#
_entry.id   AF-A0A2U0DGE3-F1
#
_cell.length_a   1.000
_cell.length_b   1.000
_cell.length_c   1.000
_cell.angle_alpha   90.00
_cell.angle_beta   90.00
_cell.angle_gamma   90.00
#
_symmetry.space_group_name_H-M   'P 1'
#
loop_
_entity.id
_entity.type
_entity.pdbx_description
1 polymer ?
#
loop_
_entity_poly.entity_id
_entity_poly.type
_entity_poly.pdbx_seq_one_letter_code
_entity_poly.pdbx_strand_id
1 'polypeptide(L)'
;MSRVKTEAIWQHESVLPYILTRLKDKISEITPVEKILLFGSRGRLSLERWKELQGKDWDILVQAKCKLKNAHVLVEENYHLDLLVLNEEQTERFIRNMKIKELFPLNELECLMTKNEENE
;
A
#
# COMPACT_ATOMS: atom_id res chain seq x y z
N MET A 1 19.66 -3.29 -3.41
CA MET A 1 19.17 -1.97 -3.84
C MET A 1 18.04 -2.21 -4.84
N SER A 2 16.85 -1.64 -4.62
CA SER A 2 15.72 -1.76 -5.57
C SER A 2 16.13 -1.15 -6.92
N ARG A 3 15.89 -1.88 -8.01
CA ARG A 3 16.19 -1.42 -9.38
C ARG A 3 15.03 -0.53 -9.83
N VAL A 4 15.32 0.70 -10.24
CA VAL A 4 14.33 1.61 -10.80
C VAL A 4 13.80 1.02 -12.10
N LYS A 5 12.51 0.66 -12.16
CA LYS A 5 11.83 0.23 -13.38
C LYS A 5 10.89 1.33 -13.85
N THR A 6 11.37 2.17 -14.76
CA THR A 6 10.58 3.28 -15.32
C THR A 6 9.42 2.82 -16.20
N GLU A 7 9.43 1.56 -16.64
CA GLU A 7 8.40 0.95 -17.50
C GLU A 7 7.19 0.44 -16.71
N ALA A 8 7.32 0.25 -15.39
CA ALA A 8 6.23 -0.19 -14.53
C ALA A 8 5.40 1.02 -14.05
N ILE A 9 4.12 0.79 -13.79
CA ILE A 9 3.20 1.78 -13.22
C ILE A 9 3.57 1.99 -11.74
N TRP A 10 3.93 3.22 -11.39
CA TRP A 10 4.33 3.61 -10.02
C TRP A 10 3.67 4.90 -9.54
N GLN A 11 2.98 5.62 -10.43
CA GLN A 11 2.30 6.89 -10.19
C GLN A 11 1.16 6.69 -9.19
N HIS A 12 1.04 7.57 -8.19
CA HIS A 12 0.09 7.38 -7.09
C HIS A 12 -1.36 7.37 -7.56
N GLU A 13 -1.66 8.16 -8.60
CA GLU A 13 -2.95 8.28 -9.27
C GLU A 13 -3.41 6.96 -9.89
N SER A 14 -2.47 6.08 -10.25
CA SER A 14 -2.77 4.78 -10.83
C SER A 14 -2.67 3.65 -9.81
N VAL A 15 -1.71 3.73 -8.88
CA VAL A 15 -1.43 2.66 -7.90
C VAL A 15 -2.43 2.66 -6.75
N LEU A 16 -2.80 3.83 -6.20
CA LEU A 16 -3.74 3.88 -5.08
C LEU A 16 -5.13 3.34 -5.44
N PRO A 17 -5.77 3.73 -6.56
CA PRO A 17 -7.04 3.13 -6.96
C PRO A 17 -6.92 1.63 -7.17
N TYR A 18 -5.83 1.15 -7.77
CA TYR A 18 -5.59 -0.30 -7.93
C TYR A 18 -5.56 -1.04 -6.58
N ILE A 19 -4.82 -0.52 -5.59
CA ILE A 19 -4.73 -1.12 -4.25
C ILE A 19 -6.10 -1.13 -3.56
N LEU A 20 -6.79 0.01 -3.55
CA LEU A 20 -8.03 0.22 -2.80
C LEU A 20 -9.26 -0.44 -3.45
N THR A 21 -9.19 -0.77 -4.74
CA THR A 21 -10.27 -1.44 -5.47
C THR A 21 -9.85 -2.84 -5.89
N ARG A 22 -9.30 -3.01 -7.10
CA ARG A 22 -9.00 -4.30 -7.72
C ARG A 22 -8.23 -5.25 -6.83
N LEU A 23 -7.15 -4.79 -6.17
CA LEU A 23 -6.34 -5.67 -5.34
C LEU A 23 -7.10 -6.11 -4.08
N LYS A 24 -7.75 -5.16 -3.42
CA LYS A 24 -8.61 -5.45 -2.26
C LYS A 24 -9.73 -6.41 -2.63
N ASP A 25 -10.40 -6.22 -3.76
CA ASP A 25 -11.51 -7.05 -4.20
C ASP A 25 -11.03 -8.48 -4.49
N LYS A 26 -9.91 -8.64 -5.22
CA LYS A 26 -9.28 -9.95 -5.46
C LYS A 26 -8.91 -10.67 -4.18
N ILE A 27 -8.39 -9.97 -3.17
CA ILE A 27 -8.08 -10.58 -1.87
C ILE A 27 -9.37 -10.92 -1.12
N SER A 28 -10.38 -10.05 -1.19
CA SER A 28 -11.68 -10.20 -0.52
C SER A 28 -12.49 -11.39 -1.05
N GLU A 29 -12.28 -11.80 -2.30
CA GLU A 29 -12.82 -13.06 -2.85
C GLU A 29 -12.30 -14.31 -2.13
N ILE A 30 -11.11 -14.22 -1.51
CA ILE A 30 -10.45 -15.33 -0.81
C ILE A 30 -10.60 -15.21 0.70
N THR A 31 -10.42 -14.01 1.24
CA THR A 31 -10.43 -13.74 2.69
C THR A 31 -10.80 -12.28 2.98
N PRO A 32 -11.58 -12.00 4.04
CA PRO A 32 -11.93 -10.63 4.38
C PRO A 32 -10.70 -9.77 4.65
N VAL A 33 -10.60 -8.65 3.93
CA VAL A 33 -9.59 -7.61 4.14
C VAL A 33 -10.04 -6.73 5.30
N GLU A 34 -9.23 -6.67 6.35
CA GLU A 34 -9.51 -5.89 7.55
C GLU A 34 -8.81 -4.53 7.50
N LYS A 35 -7.54 -4.52 7.06
CA LYS A 35 -6.75 -3.29 6.92
C LYS A 35 -5.84 -3.33 5.71
N ILE A 36 -5.57 -2.17 5.14
CA ILE A 36 -4.53 -1.99 4.13
C ILE A 36 -3.57 -0.93 4.64
N LEU A 37 -2.31 -1.31 4.80
CA LEU A 37 -1.24 -0.49 5.36
C LEU A 37 -0.16 -0.27 4.31
N LEU A 38 0.25 0.97 4.17
CA LEU A 38 1.40 1.38 3.39
C LEU A 38 2.60 1.52 4.32
N PHE A 39 3.66 0.77 4.05
CA PHE A 39 4.89 0.82 4.85
C PHE A 39 6.08 1.25 3.99
N GLY A 40 7.29 1.04 4.50
CA GLY A 40 8.52 1.31 3.76
C GLY A 40 8.74 2.79 3.47
N SER A 41 9.23 3.11 2.26
CA SER A 41 9.63 4.49 1.94
C SER A 41 8.44 5.45 1.91
N ARG A 42 7.30 5.03 1.35
CA ARG A 42 6.09 5.85 1.23
C ARG A 42 5.33 5.96 2.55
N GLY A 43 5.38 4.94 3.41
CA GLY A 43 4.85 5.01 4.78
C GLY A 43 5.58 6.02 5.67
N ARG A 44 6.88 6.26 5.42
CA ARG A 44 7.71 7.18 6.22
C ARG A 44 7.64 8.66 5.79
N LEU A 45 7.40 8.93 4.51
CA LEU A 45 7.44 10.28 3.95
C LEU A 45 6.06 10.95 3.89
N SER A 46 6.02 12.29 3.97
CA SER A 46 4.83 13.08 3.65
C SER A 46 4.48 12.94 2.16
N LEU A 47 3.21 13.20 1.81
CA LEU A 47 2.73 13.06 0.44
C LEU A 47 3.50 13.97 -0.54
N GLU A 48 3.87 15.20 -0.14
CA GLU A 48 4.60 16.12 -1.06
C GLU A 48 5.97 15.57 -1.48
N ARG A 49 6.55 14.70 -0.65
CA ARG A 49 7.86 14.08 -0.87
C ARG A 49 7.79 12.78 -1.65
N TRP A 50 6.61 12.29 -2.00
CA TRP A 50 6.49 11.06 -2.78
C TRP A 50 7.02 11.19 -4.20
N LYS A 51 7.12 12.42 -4.73
CA LYS A 51 7.83 12.70 -5.99
C LYS A 51 9.30 12.24 -5.96
N GLU A 52 9.95 12.24 -4.78
CA GLU A 52 11.32 11.75 -4.60
C GLU A 52 11.42 10.21 -4.71
N LEU A 53 10.28 9.51 -4.70
CA LEU A 53 10.17 8.06 -4.78
C LEU A 53 9.70 7.58 -6.17
N GLN A 54 9.85 8.43 -7.18
CA GLN A 54 9.58 8.09 -8.57
C GLN A 54 10.33 6.81 -8.99
N GLY A 55 9.59 5.86 -9.57
CA GLY A 55 10.11 4.57 -10.02
C GLY A 55 10.51 3.58 -8.91
N LYS A 56 10.16 3.86 -7.64
CA LYS A 56 10.35 2.92 -6.52
C LYS A 56 9.10 2.10 -6.23
N ASP A 57 9.31 0.88 -5.74
CA ASP A 57 8.27 -0.05 -5.30
C ASP A 57 7.33 0.55 -4.25
N TRP A 58 6.10 0.05 -4.25
CA TRP A 58 5.10 0.28 -3.22
C TRP A 58 5.07 -0.89 -2.25
N ASP A 59 5.44 -0.64 -1.00
CA ASP A 59 5.42 -1.63 0.06
C ASP A 59 4.03 -1.68 0.72
N ILE A 60 3.20 -2.67 0.35
CA ILE A 60 1.83 -2.81 0.83
C ILE A 60 1.65 -4.04 1.70
N LEU A 61 1.05 -3.84 2.87
CA LEU A 61 0.63 -4.90 3.78
C LEU A 61 -0.89 -4.90 3.87
N VAL A 62 -1.50 -6.05 3.57
CA VAL A 62 -2.93 -6.28 3.76
C VAL A 62 -3.12 -7.19 4.97
N GLN A 63 -3.80 -6.68 5.99
CA GLN A 63 -4.26 -7.50 7.10
C GLN A 63 -5.55 -8.20 6.66
N ALA A 64 -5.55 -9.52 6.73
CA ALA A 64 -6.71 -10.34 6.42
C ALA A 64 -6.86 -11.47 7.45
N LYS A 65 -8.05 -12.07 7.52
CA LYS A 65 -8.33 -13.14 8.50
C LYS A 65 -7.40 -14.35 8.40
N CYS A 66 -6.85 -14.60 7.22
CA CYS A 66 -5.93 -15.70 6.99
C CYS A 66 -4.78 -15.30 6.07
N LYS A 67 -3.65 -15.99 6.20
CA LYS A 67 -2.44 -15.75 5.40
C LYS A 67 -2.59 -16.31 3.99
N LEU A 68 -2.14 -15.54 3.00
CA LEU A 68 -2.03 -15.99 1.61
C LEU A 68 -0.56 -16.30 1.25
N LYS A 69 -0.29 -17.51 0.73
CA LYS A 69 1.07 -17.93 0.34
C LYS A 69 1.54 -17.34 -1.00
N ASN A 70 0.61 -16.98 -1.89
CA ASN A 70 0.91 -16.56 -3.27
C ASN A 70 0.54 -15.09 -3.52
N ALA A 71 0.76 -14.21 -2.55
CA ALA A 71 0.36 -12.81 -2.63
C ALA A 71 0.96 -12.09 -3.87
N HIS A 72 2.20 -12.40 -4.26
CA HIS A 72 2.81 -11.84 -5.46
C HIS A 72 2.03 -12.15 -6.76
N VAL A 73 1.32 -13.28 -6.84
CA VAL A 73 0.48 -13.64 -8.01
C VAL A 73 -0.80 -12.80 -8.07
N LEU A 74 -1.22 -12.20 -6.96
CA LEU A 74 -2.38 -11.30 -6.92
C LEU A 74 -2.06 -9.91 -7.47
N VAL A 75 -0.77 -9.60 -7.65
CA VAL A 75 -0.28 -8.33 -8.18
C VAL A 75 -0.19 -8.43 -9.71
N GLU A 76 -0.72 -7.44 -10.41
CA GLU A 76 -0.55 -7.31 -11.85
C GLU A 76 0.90 -6.95 -12.19
N GLU A 77 1.54 -7.66 -13.13
CA GLU A 77 2.98 -7.58 -13.44
C GLU A 77 3.46 -6.16 -13.82
N ASN A 78 2.55 -5.31 -14.27
CA ASN A 78 2.85 -3.93 -14.64
C ASN A 78 2.93 -2.97 -13.46
N TYR A 79 2.50 -3.35 -12.25
CA TYR A 79 2.55 -2.50 -11.07
C TYR A 79 3.83 -2.74 -10.26
N HIS A 80 4.50 -1.66 -9.87
CA HIS A 80 5.72 -1.73 -9.08
C HIS A 80 5.37 -1.81 -7.57
N LEU A 81 4.89 -2.97 -7.13
CA LEU A 81 4.33 -3.17 -5.79
C LEU A 81 4.76 -4.50 -5.17
N ASP A 82 5.19 -4.42 -3.91
CA ASP A 82 5.47 -5.56 -3.04
C ASP A 82 4.28 -5.77 -2.09
N LEU A 83 3.65 -6.94 -2.17
CA LEU A 83 2.46 -7.28 -1.39
C LEU A 83 2.77 -8.31 -0.30
N LEU A 84 2.46 -7.95 0.94
CA LEU A 84 2.39 -8.85 2.08
C LEU A 84 0.94 -9.02 2.52
N VAL A 85 0.48 -10.26 2.70
CA VAL A 85 -0.84 -10.55 3.28
C VAL A 85 -0.66 -11.35 4.55
N LEU A 86 -1.02 -10.75 5.68
CA LEU A 86 -0.77 -11.26 7.03
C LEU A 86 -2.06 -11.29 7.85
N ASN A 87 -2.07 -12.09 8.91
CA ASN A 87 -3.13 -12.00 9.93
C ASN A 87 -2.85 -10.88 10.95
N GLU A 88 -3.80 -10.61 11.83
CA GLU A 88 -3.71 -9.56 12.85
C GLU A 88 -2.44 -9.69 13.71
N GLU A 89 -2.20 -10.85 14.33
CA GLU A 89 -1.04 -11.08 15.20
C GLU A 89 0.29 -10.79 14.49
N GLN A 90 0.42 -11.23 13.24
CA GLN A 90 1.62 -11.01 12.44
C GLN A 90 1.74 -9.54 12.01
N THR A 91 0.62 -8.91 11.66
CA THR A 91 0.57 -7.49 11.29
C THR A 91 1.06 -6.63 12.45
N GLU A 92 0.53 -6.82 13.65
CA GLU A 92 0.95 -6.09 14.85
C GLU A 92 2.43 -6.26 15.15
N ARG A 93 2.96 -7.48 15.01
CA ARG A 93 4.39 -7.75 15.20
C ARG A 93 5.25 -7.06 14.15
N PHE A 94 4.79 -7.04 12.90
CA PHE A 94 5.53 -6.44 11.78
C PHE A 94 5.61 -4.92 11.90
N ILE A 95 4.49 -4.27 12.25
CA ILE A 95 4.39 -2.80 12.24
C ILE A 95 4.86 -2.14 13.55
N ARG A 96 5.10 -2.91 14.63
CA ARG A 96 5.33 -2.40 16.00
C ARG A 96 6.31 -1.21 16.11
N ASN A 97 7.35 -1.19 15.28
CA ASN A 97 8.39 -0.15 15.31
C ASN A 97 8.54 0.57 13.95
N MET A 98 7.51 0.53 13.10
CA MET A 98 7.54 1.13 11.77
C MET A 98 6.57 2.31 11.68
N LYS A 99 6.97 3.34 10.92
CA LYS A 99 6.00 4.33 10.45
C LYS A 99 5.24 3.73 9.29
N ILE A 100 3.93 3.64 9.47
CA ILE A 100 2.98 3.15 8.48
C ILE A 100 1.98 4.26 8.17
N LYS A 101 1.27 4.10 7.06
CA LYS A 101 0.03 4.84 6.79
C LYS A 101 -1.10 3.87 6.56
N GLU A 102 -2.23 4.09 7.21
CA GLU A 102 -3.41 3.26 6.99
C GLU A 102 -4.20 3.79 5.79
N LEU A 103 -4.32 2.98 4.73
CA LEU A 103 -5.09 3.30 3.53
C LEU A 103 -6.56 2.85 3.65
N PHE A 104 -6.81 1.81 4.43
CA PHE A 104 -8.15 1.29 4.69
C PHE A 104 -8.20 0.68 6.10
N PRO A 105 -9.28 0.90 6.88
CA PRO A 105 -10.46 1.68 6.53
C PRO A 105 -10.32 3.20 6.67
N LEU A 106 -9.35 3.72 7.44
CA LEU A 106 -9.28 5.15 7.78
C LEU A 106 -8.91 6.09 6.61
N ASN A 107 -8.22 5.58 5.59
CA ASN A 107 -7.65 6.35 4.48
C ASN A 107 -6.94 7.64 4.91
N GLU A 108 -5.81 7.49 5.61
CA GLU A 108 -4.99 8.60 6.08
C GLU A 108 -4.44 9.49 4.95
N LEU A 109 -4.48 9.04 3.69
CA LEU A 109 -4.05 9.86 2.56
C LEU A 109 -5.12 10.89 2.13
N GLU A 110 -6.39 10.51 2.10
CA GLU A 110 -7.49 11.47 1.83
C GLU A 110 -7.56 12.55 2.91
N CYS A 111 -7.32 12.18 4.17
CA CYS A 111 -7.21 13.13 5.29
C CYS A 111 -6.05 14.13 5.13
N LEU A 112 -5.02 13.79 4.34
CA LEU A 112 -3.89 14.68 4.06
C LEU A 112 -4.13 15.55 2.82
N MET A 113 -4.89 15.06 1.84
CA MET A 113 -5.26 15.85 0.66
C MET A 113 -6.25 16.97 1.01
N THR A 114 -7.26 16.67 1.83
CA THR A 114 -8.23 17.70 2.32
C THR A 114 -7.57 18.79 3.15
N LYS A 115 -6.56 18.46 3.98
CA LYS A 115 -5.82 19.47 4.77
C LYS A 115 -4.94 20.39 3.92
N ASN A 116 -4.53 19.95 2.74
CA ASN A 116 -3.74 20.78 1.85
C ASN A 116 -4.63 21.71 1.01
N GLU A 117 -5.87 21.32 0.72
CA GLU A 117 -6.86 22.20 0.06
C GLU A 117 -7.41 23.29 0.99
N GLU A 118 -7.46 23.08 2.32
CA GLU A 118 -7.88 24.11 3.28
C GLU A 118 -6.80 25.18 3.57
N ASN A 119 -5.57 25.01 3.07
CA ASN A 119 -4.45 25.94 3.28
C ASN A 119 -3.99 26.66 2.00
N GLU A 120 -4.71 26.55 0.88
CA GLU A 120 -4.59 27.42 -0.31
C GLU A 120 -5.66 28.52 -0.31
#